data_AF-A0A7I8EML0-F1
#
_entry.id   AF-A0A7I8EML0-F1
#
_cell.length_a   1.000
_cell.length_b   1.000
_cell.length_c   1.000
_cell.angle_alpha   90.00
_cell.angle_beta   90.00
_cell.angle_gamma   90.00
#
_symmetry.space_group_name_H-M   'P 1'
#
loop_
_entity.id
_entity.type
_entity.pdbx_description
1 polymer ?
#
loop_
_entity_poly.entity_id
_entity_poly.type
_entity_poly.pdbx_seq_one_letter_code
_entity_poly.pdbx_strand_id
1 'polypeptide(L)'
;MQDNIHKQTLAQIRLRYPFDLPTLAQQAGLGTHIVYHALLQKPITPQDAEKLLAALSRHTGLSLSSDLVDLVTWADYLCLWIIRASITDEEGHILDSYHLVYARNQKHAALVAHPWLIQHPQIAQFHFTPWPQGLHIKNSEIPGYPFGKQEKEELQ
;
A
#
# COMPACT_ATOMS: atom_id res chain seq x y z
N MET A 1 -17.70 -22.27 -5.31
CA MET A 1 -16.25 -22.50 -5.15
C MET A 1 -15.56 -21.34 -5.84
N GLN A 2 -15.10 -20.34 -5.08
CA GLN A 2 -14.27 -19.28 -5.65
C GLN A 2 -12.86 -19.85 -5.73
N ASP A 3 -12.44 -20.22 -6.93
CA ASP A 3 -11.05 -20.55 -7.17
C ASP A 3 -10.21 -19.34 -6.76
N ASN A 4 -9.44 -19.52 -5.69
CA ASN A 4 -8.52 -18.51 -5.19
C ASN A 4 -7.34 -18.48 -6.17
N ILE A 5 -7.52 -17.79 -7.31
CA ILE A 5 -6.46 -17.58 -8.29
C ILE A 5 -5.40 -16.75 -7.58
N HIS A 6 -4.34 -17.42 -7.12
CA HIS A 6 -3.22 -16.75 -6.48
C HIS A 6 -2.50 -15.91 -7.53
N LYS A 7 -2.51 -14.58 -7.34
CA LYS A 7 -1.84 -13.64 -8.25
C LYS A 7 -0.35 -13.97 -8.32
N GLN A 8 0.22 -13.90 -9.51
CA GLN A 8 1.63 -14.18 -9.72
C GLN A 8 2.45 -12.91 -9.58
N THR A 9 3.52 -12.96 -8.79
CA THR A 9 4.46 -11.84 -8.71
C THR A 9 5.29 -11.71 -9.99
N LEU A 10 5.83 -10.52 -10.25
CA LEU A 10 6.71 -10.31 -11.41
C LEU A 10 7.95 -11.23 -11.37
N ALA A 11 8.47 -11.53 -10.18
CA ALA A 11 9.58 -12.47 -9.98
C ALA A 11 9.20 -13.89 -10.42
N GLN A 12 8.01 -14.37 -10.05
CA GLN A 12 7.51 -15.69 -10.46
C GLN A 12 7.27 -15.78 -11.97
N ILE A 13 6.76 -14.72 -12.60
CA ILE A 13 6.59 -14.67 -14.05
C ILE A 13 7.95 -14.74 -14.74
N ARG A 14 8.95 -13.99 -14.24
CA ARG A 14 10.31 -13.97 -14.81
C ARG A 14 11.00 -15.33 -14.76
N LEU A 15 10.71 -16.17 -13.76
CA LEU A 15 11.24 -17.54 -13.68
C LEU A 15 10.70 -18.43 -14.82
N ARG A 16 9.46 -18.20 -15.26
CA ARG A 16 8.81 -18.99 -16.33
C ARG A 16 9.06 -18.43 -17.72
N TYR A 17 9.06 -17.10 -17.82
CA TYR A 17 9.28 -16.34 -19.05
C TYR A 17 10.45 -15.38 -18.80
N PRO A 18 11.68 -15.83 -19.05
CA PRO A 18 12.84 -14.97 -18.84
C PRO A 18 12.73 -13.67 -19.65
N PHE A 19 12.95 -12.55 -18.97
CA PHE A 19 13.11 -11.24 -19.58
C PHE A 19 14.18 -10.43 -18.86
N ASP A 20 14.78 -9.53 -19.63
CA ASP A 20 15.70 -8.51 -19.17
C ASP A 20 14.92 -7.25 -18.75
N LEU A 21 15.29 -6.63 -17.62
CA LEU A 21 14.53 -5.51 -17.05
C LEU A 21 14.62 -4.24 -17.90
N PRO A 22 15.79 -3.78 -18.37
CA PRO A 22 15.91 -2.69 -19.33
C PRO A 22 15.07 -2.91 -20.59
N THR A 23 15.14 -4.11 -21.17
CA THR A 23 14.40 -4.44 -22.39
C THR A 23 12.89 -4.36 -22.18
N LEU A 24 12.37 -4.97 -21.11
CA LEU A 24 10.95 -4.90 -20.77
C LEU A 24 10.51 -3.47 -20.47
N ALA A 25 11.33 -2.69 -19.78
CA ALA A 25 11.06 -1.28 -19.49
C ALA A 25 10.94 -0.47 -20.79
N GLN A 26 11.86 -0.67 -21.73
CA GLN A 26 11.80 -0.03 -23.04
C GLN A 26 10.53 -0.41 -23.81
N GLN A 27 10.16 -1.70 -23.82
CA GLN A 27 8.93 -2.17 -24.46
C GLN A 27 7.66 -1.57 -23.83
N ALA A 28 7.68 -1.33 -22.53
CA ALA A 28 6.59 -0.69 -21.78
C ALA A 28 6.58 0.85 -21.89
N GLY A 29 7.64 1.47 -22.43
CA GLY A 29 7.80 2.92 -22.39
C GLY A 29 7.96 3.46 -20.96
N LEU A 30 8.65 2.69 -20.10
CA LEU A 30 8.88 2.99 -18.68
C LEU A 30 10.37 3.17 -18.40
N GLY A 31 10.69 3.88 -17.32
CA GLY A 31 12.03 3.86 -16.77
C GLY A 31 12.35 2.49 -16.14
N THR A 32 13.59 2.00 -16.30
CA THR A 32 14.01 0.69 -15.74
C THR A 32 13.81 0.61 -14.23
N HIS A 33 13.95 1.72 -13.50
CA HIS A 33 13.71 1.79 -12.06
C HIS A 33 12.26 1.41 -11.69
N ILE A 34 11.28 1.68 -12.54
CA ILE A 34 9.87 1.32 -12.32
C ILE A 34 9.69 -0.19 -12.37
N VAL A 35 10.28 -0.84 -13.38
CA VAL A 35 10.24 -2.31 -13.49
C VAL A 35 10.99 -2.97 -12.33
N TYR A 36 12.09 -2.35 -11.88
CA TYR A 36 12.81 -2.79 -10.69
C TYR A 36 11.97 -2.65 -9.42
N HIS A 37 11.25 -1.54 -9.24
CA HIS A 37 10.30 -1.37 -8.15
C HIS A 37 9.20 -2.42 -8.17
N ALA A 38 8.58 -2.66 -9.33
CA ALA A 38 7.59 -3.72 -9.50
C ALA A 38 8.14 -5.11 -9.14
N LEU A 39 9.39 -5.41 -9.53
CA LEU A 39 10.04 -6.68 -9.21
C LEU A 39 10.25 -6.87 -7.70
N LEU A 40 10.54 -5.79 -6.98
CA LEU A 40 10.72 -5.77 -5.53
C LEU A 40 9.41 -5.56 -4.74
N GLN A 41 8.25 -5.68 -5.39
CA GLN A 41 6.94 -5.40 -4.78
C GLN A 41 6.84 -4.02 -4.13
N LYS A 42 7.56 -3.03 -4.70
CA LYS A 42 7.43 -1.62 -4.34
C LYS A 42 6.32 -0.97 -5.17
N PRO A 43 5.59 -0.02 -4.59
CA PRO A 43 4.46 0.61 -5.26
C PRO A 43 4.89 1.37 -6.52
N ILE A 44 4.13 1.16 -7.61
CA ILE A 44 4.23 1.93 -8.86
C ILE A 44 2.90 2.63 -9.15
N THR A 45 2.88 3.57 -10.11
CA THR A 45 1.59 4.21 -10.44
C THR A 45 0.67 3.22 -11.16
N PRO A 46 -0.66 3.34 -11.04
CA PRO A 46 -1.59 2.47 -11.78
C PRO A 46 -1.35 2.49 -13.29
N GLN A 47 -1.06 3.67 -13.86
CA GLN A 47 -0.76 3.82 -15.28
C GLN A 47 0.53 3.07 -15.68
N ASP A 48 1.55 3.08 -14.82
CA ASP A 48 2.78 2.33 -15.07
C ASP A 48 2.55 0.82 -14.94
N ALA A 49 1.70 0.39 -14.00
CA ALA A 49 1.30 -1.01 -13.87
C ALA A 49 0.58 -1.51 -15.13
N GLU A 50 -0.35 -0.73 -15.69
CA GLU A 50 -1.04 -1.06 -16.96
C GLU A 50 -0.06 -1.21 -18.12
N LYS A 51 0.87 -0.25 -18.28
CA LYS A 51 1.90 -0.30 -19.32
C LYS A 51 2.80 -1.53 -19.17
N LEU A 52 3.20 -1.85 -17.94
CA LEU A 52 4.02 -3.00 -17.63
C LEU A 52 3.29 -4.31 -17.95
N LEU A 53 2.00 -4.43 -17.58
CA LEU A 53 1.17 -5.60 -17.90
C LEU A 53 0.98 -5.78 -19.40
N ALA A 54 0.79 -4.69 -20.16
CA ALA A 54 0.69 -4.73 -21.61
C ALA A 54 2.01 -5.17 -22.27
N ALA A 55 3.15 -4.74 -21.74
CA ALA A 55 4.47 -5.21 -22.20
C ALA A 55 4.69 -6.70 -21.87
N LEU A 56 4.38 -7.13 -20.64
CA LEU A 56 4.48 -8.53 -20.22
C LEU A 56 3.56 -9.43 -21.03
N SER A 57 2.34 -9.00 -21.32
CA SER A 57 1.39 -9.74 -22.14
C SER A 57 1.95 -10.00 -23.54
N ARG A 58 2.54 -8.96 -24.15
CA ARG A 58 3.22 -9.09 -25.46
C ARG A 58 4.46 -9.99 -25.39
N HIS A 59 5.25 -9.88 -24.34
CA HIS A 59 6.46 -10.69 -24.16
C HIS A 59 6.15 -12.17 -23.94
N THR A 60 5.14 -12.48 -23.14
CA THR A 60 4.77 -13.86 -22.77
C THR A 60 3.80 -14.50 -23.76
N GLY A 61 3.10 -13.71 -24.58
CA GLY A 61 1.99 -14.17 -25.41
C GLY A 61 0.70 -14.46 -24.63
N LEU A 62 0.66 -14.16 -23.32
CA LEU A 62 -0.50 -14.36 -22.46
C LEU A 62 -1.26 -13.06 -22.26
N SER A 63 -2.57 -13.14 -22.06
CA SER A 63 -3.39 -11.97 -21.67
C SER A 63 -3.27 -11.76 -20.16
N LEU A 64 -2.28 -10.99 -19.72
CA LEU A 64 -2.03 -10.69 -18.31
C LEU A 64 -2.78 -9.43 -17.88
N SER A 65 -3.50 -9.51 -16.76
CA SER A 65 -4.22 -8.40 -16.15
C SER A 65 -3.82 -8.22 -14.68
N SER A 66 -4.25 -7.12 -14.06
CA SER A 66 -4.07 -6.85 -12.63
C SER A 66 -4.74 -7.88 -11.72
N ASP A 67 -5.67 -8.68 -12.25
CA ASP A 67 -6.32 -9.78 -11.51
C ASP A 67 -5.45 -11.04 -11.47
N LEU A 68 -4.51 -11.19 -12.40
CA LEU A 68 -3.64 -12.36 -12.54
C LEU A 68 -2.22 -12.10 -12.04
N VAL A 69 -1.77 -10.84 -12.09
CA VAL A 69 -0.42 -10.44 -11.71
C VAL A 69 -0.46 -9.53 -10.49
N ASP A 70 0.36 -9.86 -9.50
CA ASP A 70 0.49 -9.10 -8.27
C ASP A 70 1.49 -7.95 -8.48
N LEU A 71 0.95 -6.76 -8.76
CA LEU A 71 1.67 -5.50 -8.83
C LEU A 71 1.14 -4.57 -7.75
N VAL A 72 2.00 -4.17 -6.82
CA VAL A 72 1.65 -3.16 -5.81
C VAL A 72 1.54 -1.81 -6.51
N THR A 73 0.37 -1.17 -6.43
CA THR A 73 0.18 0.20 -6.93
C THR A 73 0.12 1.21 -5.79
N TRP A 74 0.46 2.47 -6.05
CA TRP A 74 0.25 3.56 -5.09
C TRP A 74 -1.23 3.75 -4.70
N ALA A 75 -2.18 3.25 -5.50
CA ALA A 75 -3.60 3.26 -5.14
C ALA A 75 -3.93 2.25 -4.02
N ASP A 76 -3.13 1.19 -3.93
CA ASP A 76 -3.23 0.10 -2.95
C ASP A 76 -2.22 0.26 -1.80
N TYR A 77 -1.23 1.13 -1.98
CA TYR A 77 -0.18 1.36 -0.98
C TYR A 77 -0.72 2.17 0.18
N LEU A 78 -0.91 1.50 1.31
CA LEU A 78 -1.33 2.12 2.55
C LEU A 78 -0.09 2.52 3.35
N CYS A 79 -0.06 3.73 3.88
CA CYS A 79 0.88 4.12 4.93
C CYS A 79 0.14 4.24 6.26
N LEU A 80 0.87 4.19 7.36
CA LEU A 80 0.36 4.47 8.68
C LEU A 80 -0.08 5.94 8.75
N TRP A 81 -1.26 6.19 9.30
CA TRP A 81 -1.78 7.50 9.62
C TRP A 81 -2.06 7.57 11.11
N ILE A 82 -1.59 8.64 11.74
CA ILE A 82 -1.91 9.00 13.11
C ILE A 82 -3.03 10.04 13.06
N ILE A 83 -4.12 9.72 13.74
CA ILE A 83 -5.28 10.58 13.86
C ILE A 83 -5.31 11.09 15.28
N ARG A 84 -5.11 12.38 15.44
CA ARG A 84 -5.19 13.07 16.72
C ARG A 84 -6.53 13.77 16.81
N ALA A 85 -7.20 13.57 17.93
CA ALA A 85 -8.51 14.12 18.19
C ALA A 85 -8.42 14.84 19.54
N SER A 86 -8.57 16.16 19.52
CA SER A 86 -8.29 17.04 20.66
C SER A 86 -9.56 17.67 21.21
N ILE A 87 -9.74 17.59 22.53
CA ILE A 87 -10.80 18.27 23.27
C ILE A 87 -10.13 19.28 24.20
N THR A 88 -10.67 20.50 24.26
CA THR A 88 -10.34 21.42 25.33
C THR A 88 -11.41 21.27 26.41
N ASP A 89 -11.01 20.94 27.64
CA ASP A 89 -11.94 20.87 28.77
C ASP A 89 -12.37 22.28 29.23
N GLU A 90 -13.29 22.33 30.20
CA GLU A 90 -13.82 23.59 30.76
C GLU A 90 -12.74 24.43 31.46
N GLU A 91 -11.62 23.81 31.84
CA GLU A 91 -10.48 24.42 32.52
C GLU A 91 -9.40 24.90 31.53
N GLY A 92 -9.58 24.64 30.23
CA GLY A 92 -8.66 25.03 29.17
C GLY A 92 -7.54 24.02 28.90
N HIS A 93 -7.54 22.84 29.53
CA HIS A 93 -6.59 21.79 29.25
C HIS A 93 -6.94 21.05 27.96
N ILE A 94 -5.92 20.68 27.20
CA ILE A 94 -6.08 19.91 25.97
C ILE A 94 -5.93 18.43 26.30
N LEU A 95 -7.00 17.66 26.07
CA LEU A 95 -7.01 16.21 26.14
C LEU A 95 -6.90 15.64 24.72
N ASP A 96 -5.85 14.85 24.48
CA ASP A 96 -5.59 14.23 23.19
C ASP A 96 -5.92 12.73 23.19
N SER A 97 -6.70 12.33 22.18
CA SER A 97 -6.96 10.94 21.83
C SER A 97 -6.35 10.60 20.49
N TYR A 98 -5.73 9.43 20.38
CA TYR A 98 -5.04 8.99 19.17
C TYR A 98 -5.66 7.71 18.60
N HIS A 99 -5.77 7.65 17.27
CA HIS A 99 -6.17 6.46 16.53
C HIS A 99 -5.23 6.22 15.36
N LEU A 100 -4.89 4.96 15.13
CA LEU A 100 -3.92 4.55 14.12
C LEU A 100 -4.64 3.76 13.02
N VAL A 101 -4.47 4.17 11.77
CA VAL A 101 -5.06 3.49 10.61
C VAL A 101 -4.05 3.39 9.48
N TYR A 102 -4.17 2.36 8.64
CA TYR A 102 -3.46 2.30 7.37
C TYR A 102 -4.34 2.88 6.27
N ALA A 103 -3.84 3.91 5.58
CA ALA A 103 -4.59 4.59 4.54
C ALA A 103 -3.67 5.10 3.42
N ARG A 104 -4.25 5.25 2.22
CA ARG A 104 -3.54 5.72 1.02
C ARG A 104 -3.42 7.24 0.92
N ASN A 105 -4.30 7.96 1.62
CA ASN A 105 -4.35 9.42 1.69
C ASN A 105 -5.26 9.86 2.85
N GLN A 106 -5.30 11.17 3.13
CA GLN A 106 -6.10 11.74 4.20
C GLN A 106 -7.60 11.43 4.09
N LYS A 107 -8.17 11.46 2.88
CA LYS A 107 -9.59 11.13 2.65
C LYS A 107 -9.88 9.68 3.02
N HIS A 108 -9.01 8.75 2.64
CA HIS A 108 -9.12 7.34 3.02
C HIS A 108 -8.96 7.17 4.54
N ALA A 109 -8.01 7.88 5.17
CA ALA A 109 -7.82 7.83 6.62
C ALA A 109 -9.08 8.29 7.38
N ALA A 110 -9.71 9.38 6.94
CA ALA A 110 -10.97 9.88 7.51
C ALA A 110 -12.12 8.86 7.37
N LEU A 111 -12.24 8.20 6.22
CA LEU A 111 -13.25 7.16 6.00
C LEU A 111 -13.03 5.95 6.91
N VAL A 112 -11.79 5.46 7.01
CA VAL A 112 -11.45 4.28 7.85
C VAL A 112 -11.64 4.59 9.32
N ALA A 113 -11.30 5.79 9.76
CA ALA A 113 -11.46 6.21 11.15
C ALA A 113 -12.87 6.68 11.51
N HIS A 114 -13.77 6.80 10.53
CA HIS A 114 -15.12 7.33 10.75
C HIS A 114 -15.87 6.65 11.91
N PRO A 115 -15.85 5.30 12.08
CA PRO A 115 -16.49 4.66 13.22
C PRO A 115 -15.94 5.12 14.56
N TRP A 116 -14.63 5.33 14.65
CA TRP A 116 -13.97 5.85 15.86
C TRP A 116 -14.27 7.33 16.09
N LEU A 117 -14.31 8.14 15.03
CA LEU A 117 -14.64 9.57 15.11
C LEU A 117 -16.07 9.80 15.62
N ILE A 118 -17.03 8.98 15.21
CA ILE A 118 -18.44 9.08 15.67
C ILE A 118 -18.56 8.76 17.17
N GLN A 119 -17.70 7.89 17.71
CA GLN A 119 -17.68 7.58 19.15
C GLN A 119 -17.16 8.74 19.99
N HIS A 120 -16.57 9.76 19.37
CA HIS A 120 -16.04 10.94 20.03
C HIS A 120 -16.68 12.23 19.47
N PRO A 121 -18.02 12.40 19.59
CA PRO A 121 -18.73 13.53 19.00
C PRO A 121 -18.41 14.87 19.67
N GLN A 122 -17.79 14.83 20.85
CA GLN A 122 -17.42 16.00 21.64
C GLN A 122 -16.09 16.64 21.18
N ILE A 123 -15.42 16.05 20.19
CA ILE A 123 -14.13 16.49 19.70
C ILE A 123 -14.29 17.64 18.69
N ALA A 124 -13.66 18.77 19.00
CA ALA A 124 -13.73 19.98 18.19
C ALA A 124 -12.72 20.00 17.03
N GLN A 125 -11.60 19.27 17.14
CA GLN A 125 -10.51 19.32 16.17
C GLN A 125 -9.90 17.94 15.92
N PHE A 126 -9.81 17.57 14.64
CA PHE A 126 -9.17 16.35 14.17
C PHE A 126 -7.98 16.67 13.27
N HIS A 127 -6.85 16.03 13.53
CA HIS A 127 -5.64 16.13 12.72
C HIS A 127 -5.27 14.76 12.19
N PHE A 128 -4.93 14.71 10.90
CA PHE A 128 -4.54 13.49 10.20
C PHE A 128 -3.11 13.66 9.71
N THR A 129 -2.20 12.82 10.20
CA THR A 129 -0.77 12.93 9.88
C THR A 129 -0.26 11.61 9.33
N PRO A 130 0.28 11.56 8.09
CA PRO A 130 0.93 10.36 7.59
C PRO A 130 2.22 10.10 8.36
N TRP A 131 2.50 8.84 8.66
CA TRP A 131 3.62 8.42 9.50
C TRP A 131 4.42 7.26 8.87
N PRO A 132 5.05 7.49 7.70
CA PRO A 132 5.69 6.44 6.90
C PRO A 132 6.93 5.82 7.57
N GLN A 133 7.49 6.44 8.60
CA GLN A 133 8.61 5.89 9.35
C GLN A 133 8.18 4.76 10.31
N GLY A 134 6.88 4.61 10.55
CA GLY A 134 6.38 3.73 11.61
C GLY A 134 6.54 4.33 13.00
N LEU A 135 6.05 3.61 14.00
CA LEU A 135 5.98 4.05 15.38
C LEU A 135 6.57 2.98 16.30
N HIS A 136 7.50 3.37 17.15
CA HIS A 136 8.00 2.53 18.24
C HIS A 136 7.37 3.00 19.55
N ILE A 137 6.47 2.19 20.11
CA ILE A 137 5.90 2.42 21.44
C ILE A 137 6.42 1.33 22.36
N LYS A 138 7.37 1.68 23.24
CA LYS A 138 7.98 0.75 24.20
C LYS A 138 8.54 -0.49 23.49
N ASN A 139 7.87 -1.64 23.65
CA ASN A 139 8.27 -2.92 23.07
C ASN A 139 7.43 -3.31 21.84
N SER A 140 6.63 -2.39 21.31
CA SER A 140 5.78 -2.61 20.14
C SER A 140 6.22 -1.73 18.99
N GLU A 141 6.40 -2.36 17.84
CA GLU A 141 6.67 -1.70 16.57
C GLU A 141 5.41 -1.73 15.70
N ILE A 142 5.00 -0.56 15.24
CA ILE A 142 3.92 -0.40 14.26
C ILE A 142 4.60 0.07 12.98
N PRO A 143 4.67 -0.75 11.94
CA PRO A 143 5.40 -0.39 10.74
C PRO A 143 4.73 0.80 10.04
N GLY A 144 5.52 1.63 9.36
CA GLY A 144 4.98 2.78 8.61
C GLY A 144 4.18 2.39 7.38
N TYR A 145 4.32 1.14 6.95
CA TYR A 145 3.60 0.51 5.85
C TYR A 145 3.20 -0.88 6.32
N PRO A 146 1.97 -1.34 6.04
CA PRO A 146 1.60 -2.68 6.44
C PRO A 146 2.50 -3.66 5.69
N PHE A 147 2.95 -4.70 6.39
CA PHE A 147 3.66 -5.79 5.74
C PHE A 147 2.79 -6.30 4.60
N GLY A 148 3.31 -6.24 3.37
CA GLY A 148 2.71 -6.95 2.25
C GLY A 148 2.50 -8.41 2.65
N LYS A 149 1.56 -9.11 2.02
CA LYS A 149 1.16 -10.51 2.33
C LYS A 149 2.30 -11.54 2.44
N GLN A 150 3.57 -11.18 2.26
CA GLN A 150 4.72 -12.07 2.18
C GLN A 150 5.41 -12.40 3.52
N GLU A 151 5.19 -11.66 4.62
CA GLU A 151 5.88 -11.99 5.90
C GLU A 151 5.07 -12.90 6.84
N LYS A 152 3.86 -13.31 6.46
CA LYS A 152 3.11 -14.30 7.27
C LYS A 152 3.61 -15.74 7.09
N GLU A 153 4.48 -16.00 6.13
CA GLU A 153 5.02 -17.35 5.86
C GLU A 153 6.45 -17.56 6.40
N GLU A 154 7.15 -16.52 6.86
CA GLU A 154 8.52 -16.67 7.43
C GLU A 154 8.55 -16.76 8.98
N LEU A 155 7.37 -16.84 9.63
CA LEU A 155 7.25 -16.94 11.09
C LEU A 155 6.47 -18.17 11.57
N GLN A 156 6.44 -19.26 10.79
CA GLN A 156 5.96 -20.58 11.24
C GLN A 156 7.05 -21.64 11.23
#